data_AF-A0A168IX76-F1
#
_entry.id   AF-A0A168IX76-F1
#
_cell.length_a   1.000
_cell.length_b   1.000
_cell.length_c   1.000
_cell.angle_alpha   90.00
_cell.angle_beta   90.00
_cell.angle_gamma   90.00
#
_symmetry.space_group_name_H-M   'P 1'
#
loop_
_entity.id
_entity.type
_entity.pdbx_description
1 polymer ?
#
loop_
_entity_poly.entity_id
_entity_poly.type
_entity_poly.pdbx_seq_one_letter_code
_entity_poly.pdbx_strand_id
1 'polypeptide(L)'
;MPRAIRSMPLHASSSSKGLLTNPPCLAGVLIECDPSIKSIIVNIDSENHDFIIEDLDEERVVVKENMVPLLKQKLEDRLKENLPPVDESGSE
;
A
#
# COMPACT_ATOMS: atom_id res chain seq x y z
N MET A 1 5.54 24.64 63.07
CA MET A 1 5.86 23.20 62.94
C MET A 1 5.10 22.65 61.73
N PRO A 2 5.71 21.74 60.95
CA PRO A 2 5.41 21.50 59.53
C PRO A 2 4.32 20.43 59.32
N ARG A 3 3.73 20.34 58.12
CA ARG A 3 3.91 19.19 57.20
C ARG A 3 3.13 19.38 55.89
N ALA A 4 3.84 19.04 54.83
CA ALA A 4 3.48 19.07 53.43
C ALA A 4 2.13 18.43 53.10
N ILE A 5 1.39 19.05 52.18
CA ILE A 5 0.48 18.32 51.29
C ILE A 5 1.03 18.46 49.87
N ARG A 6 1.24 17.28 49.32
CA ARG A 6 2.10 16.89 48.23
C ARG A 6 1.50 17.31 46.89
N SER A 7 2.35 17.88 46.05
CA SER A 7 2.24 17.92 44.59
C SER A 7 1.67 16.62 44.02
N MET A 8 0.69 16.69 43.10
CA MET A 8 0.63 15.87 41.88
C MET A 8 -0.20 16.60 40.80
N PRO A 9 0.39 17.00 39.66
CA PRO A 9 -0.38 17.40 38.49
C PRO A 9 -1.04 16.16 37.87
N LEU A 10 -2.36 16.24 37.63
CA LEU A 10 -3.10 15.21 36.92
C LEU A 10 -2.67 15.25 35.44
N HIS A 11 -1.65 14.47 35.12
CA HIS A 11 -1.23 14.21 33.75
C HIS A 11 -2.35 13.38 33.10
N ALA A 12 -3.29 14.06 32.45
CA ALA A 12 -4.24 13.42 31.55
C ALA A 12 -3.52 13.10 30.24
N SER A 13 -2.69 12.06 30.25
CA SER A 13 -2.21 11.40 29.03
C SER A 13 -3.39 10.62 28.43
N SER A 14 -4.38 11.31 27.87
CA SER A 14 -5.44 10.68 27.10
C SER A 14 -5.00 10.58 25.64
N SER A 15 -3.92 9.83 25.39
CA SER A 15 -3.70 9.24 24.07
C SER A 15 -4.58 8.00 24.01
N SER A 16 -5.85 8.23 23.69
CA SER A 16 -6.77 7.22 23.19
C SER A 16 -6.19 6.65 21.89
N LYS A 17 -5.25 5.71 22.01
CA LYS A 17 -5.01 4.71 20.98
C LYS A 17 -6.21 3.78 21.00
N GLY A 18 -7.29 4.22 20.36
CA GLY A 18 -8.33 3.32 19.89
C GLY A 18 -7.65 2.35 18.93
N LEU A 19 -7.25 1.20 19.45
CA LEU A 19 -6.92 0.06 18.61
C LEU A 19 -8.24 -0.32 17.94
N LEU A 20 -8.47 0.23 16.75
CA LEU A 20 -9.48 -0.28 15.84
C LEU A 20 -9.12 -1.73 15.59
N THR A 21 -9.74 -2.64 16.34
CA THR A 21 -9.73 -4.06 16.03
C THR A 21 -10.55 -4.21 14.77
N ASN A 22 -9.91 -4.02 13.62
CA ASN A 22 -10.50 -4.43 12.35
C ASN A 22 -10.73 -5.94 12.46
N PRO A 23 -11.93 -6.47 12.20
CA PRO A 23 -12.10 -7.91 12.03
C PRO A 23 -11.11 -8.39 10.93
N PRO A 24 -10.79 -9.69 10.84
CA PRO A 24 -10.10 -10.21 9.67
C PRO A 24 -11.07 -10.15 8.48
N CYS A 25 -11.33 -8.93 7.99
CA CYS A 25 -11.75 -8.72 6.62
C CYS A 25 -10.73 -9.47 5.78
N LEU A 26 -11.18 -10.21 4.77
CA LEU A 26 -10.26 -10.61 3.70
C LEU A 26 -9.53 -9.34 3.28
N ALA A 27 -8.24 -9.25 3.59
CA ALA A 27 -7.45 -8.05 3.41
C ALA A 27 -7.16 -7.91 1.92
N GLY A 28 -8.13 -7.35 1.21
CA GLY A 28 -8.00 -6.88 -0.15
C GLY A 28 -7.67 -5.39 -0.11
N VAL A 29 -6.70 -4.99 -0.92
CA VAL A 29 -6.39 -3.58 -1.15
C VAL A 29 -7.05 -3.18 -2.46
N LEU A 30 -7.89 -2.16 -2.41
CA LEU A 30 -8.42 -1.50 -3.60
C LEU A 30 -7.30 -0.67 -4.22
N ILE A 31 -6.99 -0.93 -5.49
CA ILE A 31 -6.06 -0.13 -6.28
C ILE A 31 -6.87 0.58 -7.37
N GLU A 32 -6.72 1.91 -7.39
CA GLU A 32 -7.21 2.78 -8.45
C GLU A 32 -6.01 3.22 -9.29
N CYS A 33 -6.02 2.91 -10.58
CA CYS A 33 -4.94 3.22 -11.51
C CYS A 33 -5.42 3.22 -12.97
N ASP A 34 -4.62 3.81 -13.87
CA ASP A 34 -4.95 3.91 -15.29
C ASP A 34 -5.19 2.55 -15.97
N PRO A 35 -6.02 2.48 -17.04
CA PRO A 35 -6.32 1.23 -17.75
C PRO A 35 -5.07 0.56 -18.35
N SER A 36 -4.04 1.36 -18.67
CA SER A 36 -2.72 0.87 -19.11
C SER A 36 -2.00 0.09 -18.00
N ILE A 37 -2.01 0.61 -16.77
CA ILE A 37 -1.41 -0.05 -15.60
C ILE A 37 -2.20 -1.31 -15.27
N LYS A 38 -3.54 -1.25 -15.30
CA LYS A 38 -4.40 -2.42 -15.13
C LYS A 38 -4.06 -3.52 -16.15
N SER A 39 -3.85 -3.18 -17.41
CA SER A 39 -3.44 -4.16 -18.44
C SER A 39 -2.12 -4.86 -18.08
N ILE A 40 -1.16 -4.13 -17.51
CA ILE A 40 0.10 -4.71 -17.03
C ILE A 40 -0.14 -5.62 -15.81
N ILE A 41 -0.98 -5.19 -14.86
CA ILE A 41 -1.37 -6.00 -13.69
C ILE A 41 -2.02 -7.31 -14.14
N VAL A 42 -2.99 -7.26 -15.06
CA VAL A 42 -3.66 -8.44 -15.62
C VAL A 42 -2.66 -9.33 -16.37
N ASN A 43 -1.69 -8.75 -17.07
CA ASN A 43 -0.64 -9.51 -17.74
C ASN A 43 0.32 -10.20 -16.74
N ILE A 44 0.64 -9.55 -15.62
CA ILE A 44 1.41 -10.15 -14.51
C ILE A 44 0.59 -11.25 -13.82
N ASP A 45 -0.71 -11.00 -13.63
CA ASP A 45 -1.64 -11.97 -13.04
C ASP A 45 -1.85 -13.16 -13.97
N SER A 46 -1.77 -13.00 -15.29
CA SER A 46 -1.95 -14.10 -16.26
C SER A 46 -1.00 -15.29 -16.04
N GLU A 47 0.15 -15.08 -15.39
CA GLU A 47 1.10 -16.15 -15.06
C GLU A 47 0.60 -17.09 -13.95
N ASN A 48 -0.05 -16.57 -12.90
CA ASN A 48 -0.40 -17.34 -11.70
C ASN A 48 -1.86 -17.15 -11.20
N HIS A 49 -2.58 -16.17 -11.74
CA HIS A 49 -3.94 -15.73 -11.37
C HIS A 49 -4.17 -15.66 -9.85
N ASP A 50 -3.20 -15.09 -9.15
CA ASP A 50 -3.11 -15.11 -7.69
C ASP A 50 -3.06 -13.72 -7.06
N PHE A 51 -2.94 -12.66 -7.87
CA PHE A 51 -2.81 -11.28 -7.39
C PHE A 51 -4.18 -10.60 -7.29
N ILE A 52 -5.01 -10.72 -8.33
CA ILE A 52 -6.33 -10.09 -8.41
C ILE A 52 -7.35 -10.94 -7.64
N ILE A 53 -8.07 -10.31 -6.72
CA ILE A 53 -9.21 -10.91 -6.02
C ILE A 53 -10.48 -10.69 -6.81
N GLU A 54 -10.75 -9.44 -7.17
CA GLU A 54 -11.96 -9.03 -7.86
C GLU A 54 -11.68 -7.85 -8.80
N ASP A 55 -12.21 -7.96 -10.02
CA ASP A 55 -12.17 -6.91 -11.03
C ASP A 55 -13.45 -6.07 -10.90
N LEU A 56 -13.32 -4.81 -10.48
CA LEU A 56 -14.48 -3.94 -10.28
C LEU A 56 -14.82 -3.17 -11.55
N ASP A 57 -13.82 -2.47 -12.10
CA ASP A 57 -13.97 -1.57 -13.25
C ASP A 57 -12.65 -1.48 -14.02
N GLU A 58 -12.63 -0.82 -15.18
CA GLU A 58 -11.42 -0.59 -16.00
C GLU A 58 -10.27 0.16 -15.31
N GLU A 59 -10.55 0.93 -14.25
CA GLU A 59 -9.56 1.67 -13.46
C GLU A 59 -9.42 1.15 -12.03
N ARG A 60 -10.24 0.17 -11.62
CA ARG A 60 -10.34 -0.28 -10.23
C ARG A 60 -10.26 -1.79 -10.11
N VAL A 61 -9.35 -2.25 -9.26
CA VAL A 61 -9.16 -3.67 -9.01
C VAL A 61 -8.86 -3.92 -7.55
N VAL A 62 -9.39 -5.01 -7.00
CA VAL A 62 -9.10 -5.47 -5.64
C VAL A 62 -8.00 -6.53 -5.72
N VAL A 63 -6.90 -6.32 -5.01
CA VAL A 63 -5.75 -7.25 -4.97
C VAL A 63 -5.48 -7.75 -3.56
N LYS A 64 -4.85 -8.93 -3.44
CA LYS A 64 -4.47 -9.49 -2.12
C LYS A 64 -3.43 -8.60 -1.44
N GLU A 65 -3.69 -8.16 -0.21
CA GLU A 65 -2.79 -7.29 0.56
C GLU A 65 -1.36 -7.84 0.66
N ASN A 66 -1.23 -9.15 0.90
CA ASN A 66 0.07 -9.84 0.98
C ASN A 66 0.87 -9.79 -0.34
N MET A 67 0.18 -9.64 -1.48
CA MET A 67 0.78 -9.65 -2.81
C MET A 67 1.04 -8.25 -3.35
N VAL A 68 0.46 -7.19 -2.75
CA VAL A 68 0.69 -5.79 -3.13
C VAL A 68 2.17 -5.42 -3.25
N PRO A 69 3.06 -5.71 -2.29
CA PRO A 69 4.47 -5.33 -2.42
C PRO A 69 5.16 -6.03 -3.59
N LEU A 70 4.85 -7.30 -3.83
CA LEU A 70 5.39 -8.06 -4.94
C LEU A 70 4.85 -7.56 -6.29
N LEU A 71 3.56 -7.25 -6.35
CA LEU A 71 2.92 -6.71 -7.54
C LEU A 71 3.53 -5.37 -7.93
N LYS A 72 3.76 -4.46 -6.96
CA LYS A 72 4.43 -3.17 -7.19
C LYS A 72 5.83 -3.38 -7.78
N GLN A 73 6.63 -4.24 -7.18
CA GLN A 73 7.98 -4.52 -7.67
C GLN A 73 7.97 -5.07 -9.10
N LYS A 74 7.10 -6.05 -9.41
CA LYS A 74 6.96 -6.58 -10.77
C LYS A 74 6.50 -5.50 -11.75
N LEU A 75 5.60 -4.63 -11.33
CA LEU A 75 5.07 -3.56 -12.18
C LEU A 75 6.14 -2.52 -12.50
N GLU A 76 6.94 -2.12 -11.50
CA GLU A 76 8.10 -1.26 -11.68
C GLU A 76 9.15 -1.88 -12.61
N ASP A 77 9.42 -3.17 -12.47
CA ASP A 77 10.35 -3.91 -13.34
C ASP A 77 9.88 -3.91 -14.80
N ARG A 78 8.59 -4.21 -15.04
CA ARG A 78 7.99 -4.16 -16.38
C ARG A 78 7.99 -2.77 -17.01
N LEU A 79 7.71 -1.74 -16.21
CA LEU A 79 7.82 -0.35 -16.68
C LEU A 79 9.26 0.00 -17.03
N LYS A 80 10.23 -0.47 -16.25
CA LYS A 80 11.66 -0.22 -16.47
C LYS A 80 12.21 -0.95 -17.70
N GLU A 81 11.79 -2.20 -17.95
CA GLU A 81 12.15 -2.93 -19.17
C GLU A 81 11.63 -2.26 -20.44
N ASN A 82 10.48 -1.57 -20.36
CA ASN A 82 9.86 -0.92 -21.52
C ASN A 82 10.38 0.51 -21.77
N LEU A 83 11.05 1.11 -20.79
CA LEU A 83 11.72 2.39 -20.96
C LEU A 83 13.08 2.14 -21.63
N PRO A 84 13.39 2.79 -22.77
CA PRO A 84 14.75 2.74 -23.30
C PRO A 84 15.71 3.23 -22.20
N PRO A 85 16.93 2.69 -22.11
CA PRO A 85 17.92 3.26 -21.21
C PRO A 85 17.98 4.74 -21.52
N VAL A 86 17.57 5.57 -20.56
CA VAL A 86 17.89 6.99 -20.59
C VAL A 86 19.40 7.04 -20.44
N ASP A 87 20.08 6.99 -21.59
CA ASP A 87 21.49 7.28 -21.71
C ASP A 87 21.63 8.69 -21.10
N GLU A 88 22.28 8.79 -19.93
CA GLU A 88 22.71 10.06 -19.34
C GLU A 88 23.84 10.69 -20.19
N SER A 89 23.72 10.65 -21.52
CA SER A 89 24.69 11.19 -22.46
C SER A 89 24.08 12.36 -23.19
N GLY A 90 24.25 13.52 -22.57
CA GLY A 90 23.87 14.81 -23.12
C GLY A 90 24.43 15.96 -22.29
N SER A 91 25.61 15.79 -21.70
CA SER A 91 26.46 16.93 -21.34
C SER A 91 27.50 17.10 -22.45
N GLU A 92 27.24 18.02 -23.36
CA GLU A 92 28.26 18.78 -24.08
C GLU A 92 27.94 20.28 -23.94
#